data_AF-A0A3D3SRT7-F1
#
_entry.id   AF-A0A3D3SRT7-F1
#
_cell.length_a   1.000
_cell.length_b   1.000
_cell.length_c   1.000
_cell.angle_alpha   90.00
_cell.angle_beta   90.00
_cell.angle_gamma   90.00
#
_symmetry.space_group_name_H-M   'P 1'
#
loop_
_entity.id
_entity.type
_entity.pdbx_description
1 polymer ?
#
loop_
_entity_poly.entity_id
_entity_poly.type
_entity_poly.pdbx_seq_one_letter_code
_entity_poly.pdbx_strand_id
1 'polypeptide(L)'
;QLFYDQYIRSNSYFTNSELVASGLPNEAEIELLRRLAKQGRLEVEEGWLVTPVPEPPSAKGADGLRQNLREAKKLLQEAGWSLRDGRLVNARGEPFEFEILISQRNWERVIAPFARNLEKLGVRVSTRVSDASLYKKRLDNYDYDMMVHWYLSGQNPGNEMLFRFTSSSAKEPGADNYAGVASPWVDALISHLVVVRNREELVTAARLLDRVLRHGHYAIPHWHNRVHRVAYRRGLRAPAKPPLYYHSEDWAMAAWWWEKP
;
A
#
# COMPACT_ATOMS: atom_id res chain seq x y z
N GLN A 1 -15.18 -17.28 5.27
CA GLN A 1 -14.08 -16.28 5.35
C GLN A 1 -12.82 -16.90 4.74
N LEU A 2 -12.12 -16.21 3.83
CA LEU A 2 -11.05 -16.84 3.03
C LEU A 2 -9.81 -17.23 3.84
N PHE A 3 -9.50 -16.49 4.90
CA PHE A 3 -8.25 -16.62 5.65
C PHE A 3 -8.42 -16.99 7.13
N TYR A 4 -9.59 -17.42 7.59
CA TYR A 4 -9.80 -17.86 8.98
C TYR A 4 -9.25 -16.90 10.06
N ASP A 5 -9.51 -15.59 9.93
CA ASP A 5 -9.01 -14.54 10.84
C ASP A 5 -7.48 -14.48 11.03
N GLN A 6 -6.71 -15.08 10.13
CA GLN A 6 -5.25 -15.19 10.25
C GLN A 6 -4.46 -13.93 9.90
N TYR A 7 -5.12 -12.90 9.36
CA TYR A 7 -4.49 -11.67 8.90
C TYR A 7 -5.25 -10.46 9.39
N ILE A 8 -4.56 -9.33 9.48
CA ILE A 8 -5.17 -8.03 9.75
C ILE A 8 -4.96 -7.08 8.56
N ARG A 9 -5.87 -6.12 8.40
CA ARG A 9 -5.80 -5.11 7.33
C ARG A 9 -4.49 -4.32 7.48
N SER A 10 -3.77 -4.15 6.37
CA SER A 10 -2.65 -3.21 6.29
C SER A 10 -3.20 -1.81 6.08
N ASN A 11 -2.58 -0.80 6.67
CA ASN A 11 -3.06 0.58 6.56
C ASN A 11 -1.99 1.58 6.09
N SER A 12 -0.78 1.11 5.80
CA SER A 12 0.39 1.95 5.49
C SER A 12 1.37 1.23 4.56
N TYR A 13 2.18 1.99 3.83
CA TYR A 13 3.32 1.45 3.07
C TYR A 13 4.40 0.87 3.98
N PHE A 14 4.42 1.26 5.26
CA PHE A 14 5.34 0.78 6.29
C PHE A 14 4.63 0.01 7.41
N THR A 15 3.50 -0.63 7.08
CA THR A 15 2.64 -1.34 8.05
C THR A 15 3.46 -2.23 9.02
N ASN A 16 3.05 -2.24 10.30
CA ASN A 16 3.69 -3.01 11.38
C ASN A 16 5.12 -2.52 11.71
N SER A 17 5.34 -1.20 11.68
CA SER A 17 6.57 -0.54 12.11
C SER A 17 6.29 0.81 12.78
N GLU A 18 7.31 1.42 13.37
CA GLU A 18 7.22 2.78 13.92
C GLU A 18 7.13 3.88 12.84
N LEU A 19 7.34 3.53 11.57
CA LEU A 19 7.35 4.42 10.42
C LEU A 19 5.94 4.75 9.90
N VAL A 20 4.91 4.09 10.45
CA VAL A 20 3.50 4.33 10.08
C VAL A 20 3.06 5.71 10.57
N ALA A 21 2.52 6.54 9.67
CA ALA A 21 1.85 7.77 10.09
C ALA A 21 0.48 7.44 10.72
N SER A 22 0.01 8.28 11.64
CA SER A 22 -1.28 8.09 12.30
C SER A 22 -1.90 9.42 12.68
N GLY A 23 -3.22 9.54 12.60
CA GLY A 23 -3.93 10.76 13.00
C GLY A 23 -3.43 11.99 12.24
N LEU A 24 -3.35 13.13 12.94
CA LEU A 24 -2.81 14.39 12.42
C LEU A 24 -1.27 14.36 12.31
N PRO A 25 -0.66 15.22 11.48
CA PRO A 25 0.80 15.43 11.51
C PRO A 25 1.27 15.84 12.90
N ASN A 26 2.32 15.18 13.41
CA ASN A 26 2.95 15.61 14.67
C ASN A 26 3.89 16.82 14.45
N GLU A 27 4.40 17.40 15.54
CA GLU A 27 5.27 18.58 15.49
C GLU A 27 6.52 18.37 14.62
N ALA A 28 7.17 17.20 14.70
CA ALA A 28 8.35 16.88 13.92
C ALA A 28 8.04 16.76 12.41
N GLU A 29 6.91 16.16 12.05
CA GLU A 29 6.41 16.11 10.66
C GLU A 29 6.15 17.53 10.13
N ILE A 30 5.52 18.39 10.93
CA ILE A 30 5.21 19.78 10.58
C ILE A 30 6.49 20.61 10.42
N GLU A 31 7.45 20.45 11.32
CA GLU A 31 8.74 21.14 11.23
C GLU A 31 9.53 20.73 9.99
N LEU A 32 9.60 19.41 9.72
CA LEU A 32 10.22 18.90 8.51
C LEU A 32 9.56 19.48 7.26
N LEU A 33 8.22 19.49 7.25
CA LEU A 33 7.44 20.03 6.14
C LEU A 33 7.74 21.52 5.91
N ARG A 34 7.71 22.33 6.96
CA ARG A 34 8.06 23.76 6.91
C ARG A 34 9.50 23.99 6.45
N ARG A 35 10.45 23.14 6.87
CA ARG A 35 11.85 23.23 6.44
C ARG A 35 11.99 22.97 4.95
N LEU A 36 11.34 21.92 4.42
CA LEU A 36 11.36 21.63 2.99
C LEU A 36 10.68 22.74 2.18
N ALA A 37 9.60 23.31 2.70
CA ALA A 37 8.93 24.46 2.09
C ALA A 37 9.84 25.70 1.99
N LYS A 38 10.54 26.05 3.09
CA LYS A 38 11.52 27.15 3.11
C LYS A 38 12.68 26.95 2.13
N GLN A 39 13.00 25.69 1.81
CA GLN A 39 14.02 25.34 0.82
C GLN A 39 13.49 25.39 -0.63
N GLY A 40 12.22 25.74 -0.84
CA GLY A 40 11.58 25.74 -2.16
C GLY A 40 11.40 24.34 -2.74
N ARG A 41 11.42 23.29 -1.91
CA ARG A 41 11.28 21.90 -2.37
C ARG A 41 9.83 21.45 -2.50
N LEU A 42 8.91 22.09 -1.79
CA LEU A 42 7.48 21.83 -1.83
C LEU A 42 6.70 23.09 -1.42
N GLU A 43 5.43 23.15 -1.79
CA GLU A 43 4.49 24.17 -1.33
C GLU A 43 3.61 23.57 -0.24
N VAL A 44 3.32 24.28 0.85
CA VAL A 44 2.50 23.77 1.96
C VAL A 44 1.19 24.52 2.03
N GLU A 45 0.08 23.81 1.89
CA GLU A 45 -1.25 24.33 2.17
C GLU A 45 -1.60 24.10 3.64
N GLU A 46 -2.22 25.06 4.33
CA GLU A 46 -2.58 24.92 5.75
C GLU A 46 -3.50 23.73 6.02
N GLY A 47 -4.32 23.34 5.04
CA GLY A 47 -5.19 22.16 5.11
C GLY A 47 -4.44 20.87 5.41
N TRP A 48 -3.19 20.74 4.93
CA TRP A 48 -2.35 19.55 5.20
C TRP A 48 -2.06 19.36 6.69
N LEU A 49 -1.99 20.45 7.46
CA LEU A 49 -1.64 20.42 8.88
C LEU A 49 -2.79 19.90 9.75
N VAL A 50 -4.03 20.01 9.26
CA VAL A 50 -5.26 19.66 9.98
C VAL A 50 -5.98 18.45 9.39
N THR A 51 -5.41 17.83 8.35
CA THR A 51 -6.00 16.66 7.71
C THR A 51 -5.40 15.38 8.33
N PRO A 52 -6.22 14.50 8.93
CA PRO A 52 -5.72 13.22 9.41
C PRO A 52 -5.38 12.32 8.23
N VAL A 53 -4.39 11.44 8.43
CA VAL A 53 -4.02 10.50 7.39
C VAL A 53 -5.17 9.54 7.06
N PRO A 54 -5.42 9.20 5.78
CA PRO A 54 -6.52 8.31 5.42
C PRO A 54 -6.29 6.90 5.93
N GLU A 55 -7.32 6.34 6.57
CA GLU A 55 -7.36 4.94 7.00
C GLU A 55 -8.28 4.12 6.09
N PRO A 56 -7.96 2.84 5.80
CA PRO A 56 -8.84 1.99 5.00
C PRO A 56 -10.23 1.87 5.63
N PRO A 57 -11.32 1.99 4.84
CA PRO A 57 -12.66 1.88 5.37
C PRO A 57 -12.93 0.47 5.93
N SER A 58 -13.64 0.43 7.05
CA SER A 58 -14.12 -0.81 7.66
C SER A 58 -15.53 -1.12 7.16
N ALA A 59 -15.80 -2.38 6.84
CA ALA A 59 -17.15 -2.86 6.53
C ALA A 59 -17.73 -3.72 7.68
N LYS A 60 -17.21 -3.58 8.91
CA LYS A 60 -17.72 -4.30 10.08
C LYS A 60 -19.11 -3.76 10.48
N GLY A 61 -19.94 -4.64 11.05
CA GLY A 61 -21.31 -4.33 11.44
C GLY A 61 -22.33 -4.55 10.32
N ALA A 62 -23.62 -4.55 10.66
CA ALA A 62 -24.70 -4.89 9.73
C ALA A 62 -24.79 -3.94 8.51
N ASP A 63 -24.54 -2.64 8.71
CA ASP A 63 -24.68 -1.61 7.67
C ASP A 63 -23.35 -1.11 7.08
N GLY A 64 -22.19 -1.63 7.53
CA GLY A 64 -20.88 -1.08 7.18
C GLY A 64 -20.62 -1.05 5.68
N LEU A 65 -20.91 -2.14 4.97
CA LEU A 65 -20.76 -2.19 3.51
C LEU A 65 -21.70 -1.21 2.80
N ARG A 66 -22.95 -1.08 3.28
CA ARG A 66 -23.95 -0.18 2.68
C ARG A 66 -23.51 1.28 2.80
N GLN A 67 -22.98 1.67 3.96
CA GLN A 67 -22.43 3.01 4.18
C GLN A 67 -21.25 3.29 3.24
N ASN A 68 -20.31 2.37 3.13
CA ASN A 68 -19.16 2.49 2.21
C ASN A 68 -19.61 2.63 0.75
N LEU A 69 -20.62 1.87 0.30
CA LEU A 69 -21.16 1.98 -1.06
C LEU A 69 -21.85 3.32 -1.31
N ARG A 70 -22.51 3.91 -0.30
CA ARG A 70 -23.12 5.25 -0.43
C ARG A 70 -22.06 6.33 -0.59
N GLU A 71 -20.99 6.27 0.21
CA GLU A 71 -19.89 7.22 0.11
C GLU A 71 -19.13 7.07 -1.21
N ALA A 72 -18.84 5.83 -1.62
CA ALA A 72 -18.23 5.57 -2.93
C ALA A 72 -19.08 6.12 -4.08
N LYS A 73 -20.42 5.95 -4.03
CA LYS A 73 -21.33 6.52 -5.03
C LYS A 73 -21.26 8.05 -5.05
N LYS A 74 -21.21 8.70 -3.89
CA LYS A 74 -21.10 10.16 -3.78
C LYS A 74 -19.79 10.66 -4.41
N LEU A 75 -18.65 10.05 -4.05
CA LEU A 75 -17.34 10.40 -4.60
C LEU A 75 -17.27 10.20 -6.12
N LEU A 76 -17.85 9.10 -6.62
CA LEU A 76 -17.94 8.85 -8.05
C LEU A 76 -18.80 9.92 -8.76
N GLN A 77 -19.90 10.35 -8.15
CA GLN A 77 -20.74 11.44 -8.69
C GLN A 77 -20.00 12.78 -8.72
N GLU A 78 -19.27 13.11 -7.66
CA GLU A 78 -18.42 14.31 -7.61
C GLU A 78 -17.33 14.28 -8.69
N ALA A 79 -16.82 13.09 -9.00
CA ALA A 79 -15.88 12.86 -10.10
C ALA A 79 -16.54 12.77 -11.50
N GLY A 80 -17.85 13.03 -11.62
CA GLY A 80 -18.56 13.08 -12.91
C GLY A 80 -19.07 11.74 -13.44
N TRP A 81 -19.13 10.70 -12.60
CA TRP A 81 -19.69 9.39 -12.94
C TRP A 81 -21.14 9.24 -12.47
N SER A 82 -21.99 8.64 -13.30
CA SER A 82 -23.42 8.45 -13.01
C SER A 82 -23.88 7.05 -13.36
N LEU A 83 -24.86 6.53 -12.62
CA LEU A 83 -25.45 5.22 -12.92
C LEU A 83 -26.54 5.38 -13.99
N ARG A 84 -26.40 4.68 -15.11
CA ARG A 84 -27.39 4.60 -16.20
C ARG A 84 -27.57 3.14 -16.61
N ASP A 85 -28.81 2.66 -16.64
CA ASP A 85 -29.15 1.27 -17.02
C ASP A 85 -28.33 0.20 -16.29
N GLY A 86 -28.06 0.42 -15.00
CA GLY A 86 -27.26 -0.48 -14.16
C GLY A 86 -25.74 -0.42 -14.37
N ARG A 87 -25.25 0.48 -15.22
CA ARG A 87 -23.81 0.70 -15.48
C ARG A 87 -23.37 2.07 -15.01
N LEU A 88 -22.17 2.15 -14.44
CA LEU A 88 -21.55 3.42 -14.12
C LEU A 88 -20.93 3.99 -15.40
N VAL A 89 -21.31 5.20 -15.78
CA VAL A 89 -20.85 5.86 -17.00
C VAL A 89 -20.38 7.28 -16.73
N ASN A 90 -19.38 7.74 -17.48
CA ASN A 90 -18.93 9.13 -17.42
C ASN A 90 -19.84 10.07 -18.23
N ALA A 91 -19.48 11.35 -18.32
CA ALA A 91 -20.23 12.36 -19.08
C ALA A 91 -20.37 12.04 -20.59
N ARG A 92 -19.46 11.24 -21.16
CA ARG A 92 -19.49 10.80 -22.57
C ARG A 92 -20.30 9.52 -22.78
N GLY A 93 -20.83 8.92 -21.71
CA GLY A 93 -21.56 7.65 -21.76
C GLY A 93 -20.65 6.41 -21.82
N GLU A 94 -19.35 6.56 -21.62
CA GLU A 94 -18.42 5.44 -21.59
C GLU A 94 -18.53 4.70 -20.25
N PRO A 95 -18.64 3.36 -20.24
CA PRO A 95 -18.76 2.60 -19.01
C PRO A 95 -17.45 2.58 -18.22
N PHE A 96 -17.55 2.60 -16.89
CA PHE A 96 -16.41 2.35 -16.01
C PHE A 96 -16.13 0.86 -15.98
N GLU A 97 -15.17 0.43 -16.79
CA GLU A 97 -14.69 -0.95 -16.85
C GLU A 97 -13.17 -0.98 -16.73
N PHE A 98 -12.62 -1.96 -16.02
CA PHE A 98 -11.17 -2.15 -15.92
C PHE A 98 -10.77 -3.62 -15.70
N GLU A 99 -9.53 -3.94 -16.05
CA GLU A 99 -8.90 -5.26 -15.88
C GLU A 99 -7.94 -5.28 -14.69
N ILE A 100 -8.03 -6.32 -13.86
CA ILE A 100 -7.02 -6.65 -12.86
C ILE A 100 -6.11 -7.76 -13.42
N LEU A 101 -4.86 -7.40 -13.69
CA LEU A 101 -3.83 -8.31 -14.18
C LEU A 101 -3.20 -9.10 -13.02
N ILE A 102 -3.16 -10.43 -13.16
CA ILE A 102 -2.57 -11.34 -12.17
C ILE A 102 -1.70 -12.42 -12.82
N SER A 103 -0.67 -12.86 -12.12
CA SER A 103 0.20 -13.97 -12.55
C SER A 103 -0.15 -15.31 -11.89
N GLN A 104 -0.95 -15.27 -10.82
CA GLN A 104 -1.32 -16.47 -10.05
C GLN A 104 -2.85 -16.54 -9.89
N ARG A 105 -3.43 -17.67 -10.29
CA ARG A 105 -4.88 -17.90 -10.27
C ARG A 105 -5.50 -17.84 -8.86
N ASN A 106 -4.73 -18.15 -7.82
CA ASN A 106 -5.20 -18.07 -6.43
C ASN A 106 -5.74 -16.68 -6.03
N TRP A 107 -5.27 -15.60 -6.68
CA TRP A 107 -5.77 -14.25 -6.45
C TRP A 107 -7.20 -14.01 -6.95
N GLU A 108 -7.73 -14.82 -7.87
CA GLU A 108 -9.13 -14.70 -8.32
C GLU A 108 -10.11 -14.80 -7.13
N ARG A 109 -9.81 -15.68 -6.15
CA ARG A 109 -10.64 -15.84 -4.94
C ARG A 109 -10.60 -14.63 -4.02
N VAL A 110 -9.50 -13.88 -4.04
CA VAL A 110 -9.34 -12.64 -3.28
C VAL A 110 -10.05 -11.49 -3.97
N ILE A 111 -9.93 -11.40 -5.30
CA ILE A 111 -10.44 -10.29 -6.11
C ILE A 111 -11.96 -10.41 -6.28
N ALA A 112 -12.51 -11.62 -6.35
CA ALA A 112 -13.94 -11.82 -6.61
C ALA A 112 -14.88 -11.06 -5.63
N PRO A 113 -14.65 -11.03 -4.30
CA PRO A 113 -15.40 -10.16 -3.40
C PRO A 113 -15.28 -8.66 -3.70
N PHE A 114 -14.10 -8.19 -4.12
CA PHE A 114 -13.88 -6.79 -4.52
C PHE A 114 -14.67 -6.45 -5.78
N ALA A 115 -14.56 -7.28 -6.83
CA ALA A 115 -15.32 -7.14 -8.08
C ALA A 115 -16.85 -7.13 -7.82
N ARG A 116 -17.37 -8.09 -7.04
CA ARG A 116 -18.81 -8.13 -6.68
C ARG A 116 -19.29 -6.89 -5.91
N ASN A 117 -18.43 -6.24 -5.14
CA ASN A 117 -18.81 -5.01 -4.44
C ASN A 117 -18.81 -3.81 -5.39
N LEU A 118 -17.87 -3.75 -6.34
CA LEU A 118 -17.81 -2.73 -7.38
C LEU A 118 -18.97 -2.85 -8.39
N GLU A 119 -19.41 -4.08 -8.69
CA GLU A 119 -20.58 -4.33 -9.54
C GLU A 119 -21.85 -3.69 -9.00
N LYS A 120 -22.02 -3.61 -7.67
CA LYS A 120 -23.14 -2.89 -7.03
C LYS A 120 -23.14 -1.39 -7.28
N LEU A 121 -21.99 -0.83 -7.68
CA LEU A 121 -21.84 0.57 -8.10
C LEU A 121 -21.97 0.71 -9.63
N GLY A 122 -22.21 -0.37 -10.37
CA GLY A 122 -22.27 -0.40 -11.83
C GLY A 122 -20.91 -0.46 -12.52
N VAL A 123 -19.82 -0.72 -11.77
CA VAL A 123 -18.46 -0.84 -12.30
C VAL A 123 -18.22 -2.28 -12.74
N ARG A 124 -17.67 -2.47 -13.95
CA ARG A 124 -17.31 -3.79 -14.45
C ARG A 124 -15.84 -4.08 -14.22
N VAL A 125 -15.55 -5.15 -13.50
CA VAL A 125 -14.17 -5.58 -13.23
C VAL A 125 -13.95 -6.94 -13.87
N SER A 126 -12.90 -7.04 -14.67
CA SER A 126 -12.43 -8.31 -15.21
C SER A 126 -11.09 -8.71 -14.59
N THR A 127 -10.75 -9.99 -14.64
CA THR A 127 -9.48 -10.53 -14.14
C THR A 127 -8.78 -11.30 -15.24
N ARG A 128 -7.48 -11.02 -15.44
CA ARG A 128 -6.67 -11.68 -16.46
C ARG A 128 -5.50 -12.39 -15.84
N VAL A 129 -5.49 -13.72 -15.96
CA VAL A 129 -4.34 -14.54 -15.60
C VAL A 129 -3.39 -14.60 -16.80
N SER A 130 -2.15 -14.16 -16.62
CA SER A 130 -1.09 -14.25 -17.62
C SER A 130 0.05 -15.13 -17.12
N ASP A 131 0.77 -15.80 -18.04
CA ASP A 131 2.03 -16.45 -17.70
C ASP A 131 3.07 -15.42 -17.24
N ALA A 132 4.13 -15.88 -16.57
CA ALA A 132 5.07 -14.99 -15.91
C ALA A 132 5.81 -14.03 -16.86
N SER A 133 6.16 -14.47 -18.09
CA SER A 133 6.91 -13.62 -19.01
C SER A 133 6.02 -12.56 -19.65
N LEU A 134 4.78 -12.93 -20.04
CA LEU A 134 3.79 -11.96 -20.50
C LEU A 134 3.40 -10.98 -19.40
N TYR A 135 3.18 -11.47 -18.18
CA TYR A 135 2.88 -10.63 -17.02
C TYR A 135 3.98 -9.60 -16.78
N LYS A 136 5.26 -10.01 -16.71
CA LYS A 136 6.39 -9.09 -16.54
C LYS A 136 6.48 -8.09 -17.68
N LYS A 137 6.32 -8.53 -18.94
CA LYS A 137 6.33 -7.62 -20.10
C LYS A 137 5.23 -6.57 -20.01
N ARG A 138 4.01 -6.94 -19.60
CA ARG A 138 2.90 -5.98 -19.41
C ARG A 138 3.21 -5.01 -18.28
N LEU A 139 3.76 -5.49 -17.16
CA LEU A 139 4.19 -4.62 -16.07
C LEU A 139 5.25 -3.60 -16.51
N ASP A 140 6.27 -4.06 -17.25
CA ASP A 140 7.38 -3.21 -17.69
C ASP A 140 6.96 -2.11 -18.66
N ASN A 141 5.86 -2.33 -19.38
CA ASN A 141 5.28 -1.37 -20.31
C ASN A 141 4.08 -0.61 -19.72
N TYR A 142 3.78 -0.77 -18.43
CA TYR A 142 2.61 -0.17 -17.77
C TYR A 142 1.27 -0.49 -18.46
N ASP A 143 1.16 -1.69 -19.06
CA ASP A 143 -0.04 -2.18 -19.75
C ASP A 143 -0.93 -2.98 -18.78
N TYR A 144 -1.61 -2.26 -17.89
CA TYR A 144 -2.62 -2.77 -16.96
C TYR A 144 -3.41 -1.60 -16.36
N ASP A 145 -4.66 -1.85 -15.97
CA ASP A 145 -5.43 -0.86 -15.20
C ASP A 145 -5.16 -1.02 -13.70
N MET A 146 -5.08 -2.27 -13.23
CA MET A 146 -4.81 -2.60 -11.84
C MET A 146 -4.05 -3.93 -11.74
N MET A 147 -3.19 -4.05 -10.73
CA MET A 147 -2.45 -5.27 -10.43
C MET A 147 -2.36 -5.51 -8.92
N VAL A 148 -1.91 -6.69 -8.54
CA VAL A 148 -1.60 -7.00 -7.14
C VAL A 148 -0.09 -6.97 -6.94
N HIS A 149 0.38 -6.04 -6.10
CA HIS A 149 1.81 -5.86 -5.81
C HIS A 149 2.12 -6.05 -4.32
N TRP A 150 3.34 -6.51 -4.04
CA TRP A 150 3.88 -6.62 -2.69
C TRP A 150 4.92 -5.53 -2.46
N TYR A 151 4.52 -4.43 -1.81
CA TYR A 151 5.49 -3.47 -1.29
C TYR A 151 6.14 -4.02 -0.02
N LEU A 152 7.23 -4.77 -0.19
CA LEU A 152 8.04 -5.21 0.94
C LEU A 152 8.76 -3.99 1.54
N SER A 153 8.35 -3.62 2.75
CA SER A 153 8.96 -2.52 3.51
C SER A 153 10.00 -3.08 4.49
N GLY A 154 11.17 -2.43 4.53
CA GLY A 154 12.18 -2.65 5.55
C GLY A 154 11.99 -1.74 6.76
N GLN A 155 12.78 -1.97 7.81
CA GLN A 155 12.88 -1.06 8.95
C GLN A 155 13.70 0.18 8.64
N ASN A 156 14.49 0.16 7.56
CA ASN A 156 15.32 1.26 7.11
C ASN A 156 15.05 1.49 5.62
N PRO A 157 13.97 2.21 5.27
CA PRO A 157 13.74 2.54 3.87
C PRO A 157 14.87 3.41 3.33
N GLY A 158 15.22 3.19 2.08
CA GLY A 158 16.38 3.82 1.44
C GLY A 158 16.20 3.97 -0.06
N ASN A 159 17.26 3.65 -0.81
CA ASN A 159 17.34 3.90 -2.26
C ASN A 159 16.26 3.18 -3.08
N GLU A 160 15.69 2.08 -2.58
CA GLU A 160 14.58 1.40 -3.24
C GLU A 160 13.35 2.30 -3.41
N MET A 161 13.19 3.33 -2.56
CA MET A 161 12.10 4.30 -2.68
C MET A 161 12.22 5.15 -3.95
N LEU A 162 13.45 5.40 -4.44
CA LEU A 162 13.68 6.16 -5.66
C LEU A 162 13.01 5.49 -6.85
N PHE A 163 13.12 4.17 -6.96
CA PHE A 163 12.57 3.39 -8.08
C PHE A 163 11.08 3.10 -7.94
N ARG A 164 10.54 3.18 -6.71
CA ARG A 164 9.13 2.83 -6.42
C ARG A 164 8.16 3.99 -6.55
N PHE A 165 8.60 5.21 -6.29
CA PHE A 165 7.65 6.31 -6.07
C PHE A 165 8.06 7.66 -6.65
N THR A 166 9.26 7.81 -7.20
CA THR A 166 9.67 9.12 -7.75
C THR A 166 9.07 9.38 -9.13
N SER A 167 8.85 10.65 -9.45
CA SER A 167 8.31 11.06 -10.75
C SER A 167 9.19 10.63 -11.93
N SER A 168 10.52 10.57 -11.76
CA SER A 168 11.43 10.10 -12.81
C SER A 168 11.23 8.63 -13.14
N SER A 169 10.90 7.81 -12.14
CA SER A 169 10.64 6.37 -12.33
C SER A 169 9.26 6.08 -12.92
N ALA A 170 8.29 7.02 -12.83
CA ALA A 170 6.89 6.79 -13.18
C ALA A 170 6.64 6.43 -14.66
N LYS A 171 7.58 6.79 -15.55
CA LYS A 171 7.50 6.50 -16.98
C LYS A 171 8.69 5.70 -17.49
N GLU A 172 9.57 5.27 -16.59
CA GLU A 172 10.74 4.46 -16.95
C GLU A 172 10.29 3.01 -17.14
N PRO A 173 10.45 2.42 -18.35
CA PRO A 173 10.05 1.05 -18.58
C PRO A 173 10.78 0.08 -17.66
N GLY A 174 10.01 -0.77 -16.97
CA GLY A 174 10.53 -1.76 -16.03
C GLY A 174 10.94 -1.21 -14.66
N ALA A 175 10.70 0.07 -14.36
CA ALA A 175 10.84 0.58 -13.00
C ALA A 175 9.76 0.02 -12.07
N ASP A 176 10.05 0.03 -10.77
CA ASP A 176 9.15 -0.51 -9.73
C ASP A 176 8.02 0.46 -9.34
N ASN A 177 7.88 1.58 -10.05
CA ASN A 177 6.81 2.56 -9.83
C ASN A 177 5.52 2.17 -10.55
N TYR A 178 5.00 0.98 -10.20
CA TYR A 178 3.83 0.41 -10.86
C TYR A 178 2.56 1.27 -10.75
N ALA A 179 2.48 2.17 -9.77
CA ALA A 179 1.35 3.09 -9.63
C ALA A 179 1.52 4.40 -10.44
N GLY A 180 2.66 4.61 -11.09
CA GLY A 180 2.95 5.82 -11.85
C GLY A 180 2.98 7.09 -10.99
N VAL A 181 3.45 6.98 -9.75
CA VAL A 181 3.52 8.10 -8.81
C VAL A 181 4.44 9.19 -9.39
N ALA A 182 3.86 10.35 -9.65
CA ALA A 182 4.58 11.54 -10.12
C ALA A 182 4.13 12.75 -9.30
N SER A 183 4.79 12.97 -8.16
CA SER A 183 4.44 14.03 -7.22
C SER A 183 5.70 14.73 -6.70
N PRO A 184 5.79 16.06 -6.81
CA PRO A 184 6.94 16.82 -6.29
C PRO A 184 7.10 16.67 -4.78
N TRP A 185 5.99 16.46 -4.05
CA TRP A 185 6.01 16.19 -2.62
C TRP A 185 6.69 14.85 -2.31
N VAL A 186 6.33 13.80 -3.06
CA VAL A 186 6.94 12.48 -2.91
C VAL A 186 8.43 12.54 -3.26
N ASP A 187 8.79 13.20 -4.35
CA ASP A 187 10.19 13.37 -4.78
C ASP A 187 11.03 14.10 -3.72
N ALA A 188 10.51 15.21 -3.18
CA ALA A 188 11.19 16.00 -2.15
C ALA A 188 11.41 15.21 -0.86
N LEU A 189 10.41 14.43 -0.44
CA LEU A 189 10.48 13.61 0.76
C LEU A 189 11.42 12.43 0.60
N ILE A 190 11.40 11.74 -0.54
CA ILE A 190 12.34 10.63 -0.81
C ILE A 190 13.77 11.15 -0.87
N SER A 191 13.99 12.27 -1.57
CA SER A 191 15.31 12.92 -1.64
C SER A 191 15.85 13.31 -0.26
N HIS A 192 14.97 13.66 0.68
CA HIS A 192 15.35 13.90 2.07
C HIS A 192 15.59 12.59 2.84
N LEU A 193 14.68 11.63 2.72
CA LEU A 193 14.70 10.35 3.44
C LEU A 193 15.99 9.57 3.20
N VAL A 194 16.51 9.54 1.98
CA VAL A 194 17.72 8.76 1.63
C VAL A 194 19.02 9.36 2.17
N VAL A 195 19.01 10.61 2.67
CA VAL A 195 20.22 11.30 3.18
C VAL A 195 20.18 11.60 4.68
N VAL A 196 19.12 11.19 5.39
CA VAL A 196 19.00 11.37 6.85
C VAL A 196 20.11 10.63 7.58
N ARG A 197 20.56 11.17 8.72
CA ARG A 197 21.76 10.67 9.42
C ARG A 197 21.46 9.96 10.73
N ASN A 198 20.23 10.02 11.21
CA ASN A 198 19.84 9.40 12.47
C ASN A 198 18.43 8.79 12.38
N ARG A 199 18.11 7.94 13.37
CA ARG A 199 16.85 7.19 13.42
C ARG A 199 15.64 8.11 13.53
N GLU A 200 15.72 9.15 14.34
CA GLU A 200 14.61 10.07 14.60
C GLU A 200 14.20 10.83 13.33
N GLU A 201 15.19 11.33 12.58
CA GLU A 201 14.98 11.95 11.27
C GLU A 201 14.38 10.95 10.27
N LEU A 202 14.89 9.71 10.23
CA LEU A 202 14.35 8.68 9.34
C LEU A 202 12.89 8.35 9.64
N VAL A 203 12.54 8.18 10.92
CA VAL A 203 11.17 7.91 11.36
C VAL A 203 10.26 9.07 10.97
N THR A 204 10.70 10.30 11.19
CA THR A 204 9.94 11.51 10.83
C THR A 204 9.73 11.61 9.33
N ALA A 205 10.78 11.43 8.52
CA ALA A 205 10.71 11.47 7.07
C ALA A 205 9.83 10.36 6.50
N ALA A 206 9.95 9.13 7.03
CA ALA A 206 9.16 7.99 6.60
C ALA A 206 7.67 8.15 6.94
N ARG A 207 7.32 8.66 8.13
CA ARG A 207 5.93 8.97 8.49
C ARG A 207 5.33 10.02 7.56
N LEU A 208 6.06 11.09 7.29
CA LEU A 208 5.59 12.13 6.39
C LEU A 208 5.42 11.60 4.95
N LEU A 209 6.35 10.77 4.47
CA LEU A 209 6.24 10.11 3.17
C LEU A 209 5.03 9.16 3.12
N ASP A 210 4.83 8.33 4.14
CA ASP A 210 3.67 7.44 4.27
C ASP A 210 2.35 8.20 4.21
N ARG A 211 2.29 9.36 4.88
CA ARG A 211 1.13 10.25 4.86
C ARG A 211 0.85 10.78 3.45
N VAL A 212 1.87 11.28 2.76
CA VAL A 212 1.77 11.76 1.38
C VAL A 212 1.33 10.67 0.41
N LEU A 213 1.95 9.49 0.47
CA LEU A 213 1.58 8.37 -0.40
C LEU A 213 0.13 7.89 -0.15
N ARG A 214 -0.35 7.94 1.10
CA ARG A 214 -1.74 7.56 1.42
C ARG A 214 -2.77 8.57 0.99
N HIS A 215 -2.46 9.86 1.05
CA HIS A 215 -3.32 10.91 0.47
C HIS A 215 -3.39 10.84 -1.06
N GLY A 216 -2.38 10.25 -1.71
CA GLY A 216 -2.40 10.02 -3.15
C GLY A 216 -3.29 8.85 -3.61
N HIS A 217 -3.80 8.01 -2.70
CA HIS A 217 -4.68 6.87 -3.01
C HIS A 217 -4.16 5.91 -4.10
N TYR A 218 -2.83 5.80 -4.27
CA TYR A 218 -2.18 4.99 -5.31
C TYR A 218 -2.36 3.47 -5.16
N ALA A 219 -2.72 3.00 -3.96
CA ALA A 219 -2.91 1.59 -3.67
C ALA A 219 -4.10 1.37 -2.73
N ILE A 220 -4.78 0.23 -2.89
CA ILE A 220 -5.77 -0.27 -1.94
C ILE A 220 -5.06 -1.31 -1.06
N PRO A 221 -4.77 -1.01 0.22
CA PRO A 221 -3.99 -1.93 1.05
C PRO A 221 -4.71 -3.26 1.25
N HIS A 222 -4.00 -4.38 1.12
CA HIS A 222 -4.51 -5.71 1.48
C HIS A 222 -4.37 -5.95 2.99
N TRP A 223 -3.54 -6.92 3.38
CA TRP A 223 -3.39 -7.41 4.74
C TRP A 223 -1.96 -7.88 4.98
N HIS A 224 -1.61 -8.12 6.24
CA HIS A 224 -0.35 -8.72 6.64
C HIS A 224 -0.54 -9.73 7.78
N ASN A 225 0.47 -10.57 7.96
CA ASN A 225 0.57 -11.47 9.11
C ASN A 225 1.36 -10.78 10.22
N ARG A 226 0.91 -10.90 11.46
CA ARG A 226 1.58 -10.34 12.64
C ARG A 226 2.49 -11.32 13.36
N VAL A 227 2.47 -12.59 12.98
CA VAL A 227 3.18 -13.66 13.66
C VAL A 227 3.92 -14.55 12.69
N HIS A 228 5.08 -15.05 13.10
CA HIS A 228 5.73 -16.17 12.45
C HIS A 228 5.02 -17.46 12.87
N ARG A 229 4.68 -18.32 11.90
CA ARG A 229 4.11 -19.64 12.15
C ARG A 229 5.20 -20.67 11.86
N VAL A 230 5.72 -21.29 12.91
CA VAL A 230 6.84 -22.23 12.81
C VAL A 230 6.44 -23.54 13.49
N ALA A 231 6.67 -24.65 12.81
CA ALA A 231 6.57 -25.99 13.38
C ALA A 231 7.96 -26.63 13.31
N TYR A 232 8.40 -27.22 14.40
CA TYR A 232 9.73 -27.81 14.50
C TYR A 232 9.73 -29.03 15.41
N ARG A 233 10.73 -29.91 15.23
CA ARG A 233 10.86 -31.15 16.01
C ARG A 233 11.13 -30.83 17.48
N ARG A 234 10.56 -31.63 18.40
CA ARG A 234 10.65 -31.42 19.87
C ARG A 234 12.08 -31.29 20.42
N GLY A 235 13.11 -31.79 19.74
CA GLY A 235 14.51 -31.63 20.17
C GLY A 235 15.20 -30.34 19.71
N LEU A 236 14.56 -29.51 18.88
CA LEU A 236 15.12 -28.20 18.55
C LEU A 236 14.85 -27.19 19.67
N ARG A 237 15.86 -26.35 19.95
CA ARG A 237 15.85 -25.28 20.95
C ARG A 237 16.30 -23.98 20.31
N ALA A 238 15.85 -22.88 20.89
CA ALA A 238 16.13 -21.52 20.44
C ALA A 238 16.59 -20.66 21.63
N PRO A 239 17.30 -19.55 21.39
CA PRO A 239 17.51 -18.53 22.41
C PRO A 239 16.15 -18.06 22.98
N ALA A 240 16.06 -17.93 24.31
CA ALA A 240 14.80 -17.59 24.98
C ALA A 240 14.24 -16.22 24.55
N LYS A 241 15.12 -15.29 24.18
CA LYS A 241 14.76 -13.97 23.66
C LYS A 241 15.07 -13.92 22.16
N PRO A 242 14.06 -13.84 21.29
CA PRO A 242 14.31 -13.62 19.87
C PRO A 242 14.86 -12.20 19.64
N PRO A 243 15.60 -11.99 18.53
CA PRO A 243 15.92 -10.65 18.06
C PRO A 243 14.66 -9.81 17.87
N LEU A 244 14.79 -8.47 17.97
CA LEU A 244 13.66 -7.57 17.72
C LEU A 244 13.18 -7.63 16.26
N TYR A 245 14.12 -7.81 15.33
CA TYR A 245 13.86 -7.93 13.90
C TYR A 245 14.51 -9.22 13.39
N TYR A 246 13.72 -10.11 12.81
CA TYR A 246 14.20 -11.36 12.23
C TYR A 246 13.17 -11.94 11.24
N HIS A 247 13.66 -12.77 10.33
CA HIS A 247 12.81 -13.76 9.67
C HIS A 247 12.96 -15.08 10.42
N SER A 248 11.83 -15.76 10.66
CA SER A 248 11.81 -16.98 11.48
C SER A 248 12.69 -18.10 10.95
N GLU A 249 12.82 -18.22 9.64
CA GLU A 249 13.68 -19.23 9.00
C GLU A 249 15.15 -18.92 9.25
N ASP A 250 15.60 -17.69 8.94
CA ASP A 250 16.98 -17.27 9.15
C ASP A 250 17.40 -17.39 10.62
N TRP A 251 16.54 -16.97 11.55
CA TRP A 251 16.81 -17.09 12.97
C TRP A 251 16.89 -18.55 13.43
N ALA A 252 16.01 -19.41 12.92
CA ALA A 252 16.07 -20.84 13.22
C ALA A 252 17.36 -21.46 12.71
N MET A 253 17.74 -21.17 11.47
CA MET A 253 18.95 -21.73 10.86
C MET A 253 20.24 -21.23 11.52
N ALA A 254 20.27 -19.97 11.95
CA ALA A 254 21.49 -19.36 12.50
C ALA A 254 21.69 -19.61 14.00
N ALA A 255 20.60 -19.71 14.78
CA ALA A 255 20.68 -19.62 16.24
C ALA A 255 20.07 -20.81 16.99
N TRP A 256 19.37 -21.73 16.31
CA TRP A 256 18.78 -22.89 16.98
C TRP A 256 19.75 -24.06 17.02
N TRP A 257 19.58 -24.93 18.01
CA TRP A 257 20.40 -26.13 18.17
C TRP A 257 19.56 -27.34 18.53
N TRP A 258 20.12 -28.52 18.32
CA TRP A 258 19.53 -29.76 18.78
C TRP A 258 19.94 -30.03 20.23
N GLU A 259 18.95 -30.26 21.08
CA GLU A 259 19.11 -30.78 22.42
C GLU A 259 18.34 -32.11 22.49
N LYS A 260 19.05 -33.20 22.80
CA LYS A 260 18.39 -34.51 22.95
C LYS A 260 17.34 -34.40 24.06
N PRO A 261 16.09 -34.86 23.81
CA PRO A 261 15.04 -34.81 24.81
C PRO A 261 15.33 -35.68 26.02
#